data_AF-A0AA39SJC0-F1
#
_entry.id   AF-A0AA39SJC0-F1
#
_cell.length_a   1.000
_cell.length_b   1.000
_cell.length_c   1.000
_cell.angle_alpha   90.00
_cell.angle_beta   90.00
_cell.angle_gamma   90.00
#
_symmetry.space_group_name_H-M   'P 1'
#
loop_
_entity.id
_entity.type
_entity.pdbx_description
1 polymer ?
#
loop_
_entity_poly.entity_id
_entity_poly.type
_entity_poly.pdbx_seq_one_letter_code
_entity_poly.pdbx_strand_id
1 'polypeptide(L)'
;MLFKKLCLKLDALSHFHFTPKPVIEDMSIQMNVPTLAMEEIAHIAVSDAVMLALEEVFSGKGDVKEETELTQADRERKRANMKKKFKAKATERSAKRARDNTLLNHNDDKEE
;
A
#
# COMPACT_ATOMS: atom_id res chain seq x y z
N MET A 1 -23.07 8.95 11.18
CA MET A 1 -24.02 8.26 10.26
C MET A 1 -25.01 9.18 9.56
N LEU A 2 -25.35 10.36 10.10
CA LEU A 2 -26.32 11.28 9.52
C LEU A 2 -25.91 11.80 8.13
N PHE A 3 -24.66 12.21 7.97
CA PHE A 3 -24.11 12.72 6.71
C PHE A 3 -24.18 11.70 5.56
N LYS A 4 -23.73 10.45 5.79
CA LYS A 4 -23.81 9.36 4.80
C LYS A 4 -25.26 9.13 4.32
N LYS A 5 -26.24 9.18 5.23
CA LYS A 5 -27.66 9.01 4.89
C LYS A 5 -28.20 10.18 4.05
N LEU A 6 -27.80 11.41 4.35
CA LEU A 6 -28.20 12.59 3.59
C LEU A 6 -27.61 12.54 2.17
N CYS A 7 -26.31 12.29 2.04
CA CYS A 7 -25.64 12.19 0.74
C CYS A 7 -26.25 11.11 -0.14
N LEU A 8 -26.51 9.92 0.40
CA LEU A 8 -27.16 8.82 -0.35
C LEU A 8 -28.57 9.19 -0.85
N LYS A 9 -29.35 9.93 -0.04
CA LYS A 9 -30.69 10.36 -0.44
C LYS A 9 -30.65 11.44 -1.53
N LEU A 10 -29.73 12.39 -1.43
CA LEU A 10 -29.57 13.43 -2.44
C LEU A 10 -29.07 12.84 -3.77
N ASP A 11 -28.11 11.91 -3.72
CA ASP A 11 -27.57 11.22 -4.89
C ASP A 11 -28.64 10.40 -5.62
N ALA A 12 -29.52 9.74 -4.88
CA ALA A 12 -30.68 9.03 -5.43
C ALA A 12 -31.70 9.96 -6.10
N LEU A 13 -31.95 11.16 -5.54
CA LEU A 13 -32.85 12.15 -6.12
C LEU A 13 -32.26 12.78 -7.39
N SER A 14 -30.93 12.85 -7.50
CA SER A 14 -30.21 13.32 -8.69
C SER A 14 -29.84 12.19 -9.66
N HIS A 15 -30.58 11.07 -9.68
CA HIS A 15 -30.38 9.97 -10.63
C HIS A 15 -28.96 9.36 -10.65
N PHE A 16 -28.23 9.40 -9.54
CA PHE A 16 -26.86 8.87 -9.44
C PHE A 16 -25.94 9.38 -10.55
N HIS A 17 -26.10 10.65 -10.98
CA HIS A 17 -25.14 11.29 -11.87
C HIS A 17 -23.75 11.21 -11.23
N PHE A 18 -22.84 10.52 -11.92
CA PHE A 18 -21.57 9.99 -11.44
C PHE A 18 -20.90 10.82 -10.32
N THR A 19 -21.13 10.41 -9.06
CA THR A 19 -20.39 10.86 -7.88
C THR A 19 -19.56 9.70 -7.33
N PRO A 20 -18.37 9.42 -7.88
CA PRO A 20 -17.53 8.37 -7.34
C PRO A 20 -17.21 8.74 -5.89
N LYS A 21 -17.49 7.80 -4.98
CA LYS A 21 -17.15 8.00 -3.58
C LYS A 21 -15.65 8.26 -3.47
N PRO A 22 -15.23 9.23 -2.65
CA PRO A 22 -13.81 9.47 -2.46
C PRO A 22 -13.15 8.18 -1.97
N VAL A 23 -11.95 7.89 -2.48
CA VAL A 23 -11.17 6.73 -2.05
C VAL A 23 -10.80 6.93 -0.58
N ILE A 24 -11.37 6.10 0.29
CA ILE A 24 -11.00 6.05 1.70
C ILE A 24 -10.03 4.87 1.84
N GLU A 25 -8.88 5.12 2.47
CA GLU A 25 -7.93 4.07 2.82
C GLU A 25 -8.50 3.23 3.97
N ASP A 26 -9.40 2.30 3.64
CA ASP A 26 -9.95 1.35 4.59
C ASP A 26 -8.98 0.18 4.77
N MET A 27 -8.49 -0.03 5.99
CA MET A 27 -7.65 -1.18 6.32
C MET A 27 -8.51 -2.45 6.48
N SER A 28 -8.47 -3.35 5.50
CA SER A 28 -9.04 -4.70 5.62
C SER A 28 -7.99 -5.69 6.10
N ILE A 29 -8.24 -6.40 7.20
CA ILE A 29 -7.36 -7.47 7.69
C ILE A 29 -7.86 -8.79 7.11
N GLN A 30 -7.06 -9.42 6.24
CA GLN A 30 -7.31 -10.76 5.74
C GLN A 30 -6.69 -11.77 6.72
N MET A 31 -7.50 -12.75 7.16
CA MET A 31 -7.02 -13.80 8.05
C MET A 31 -6.53 -15.01 7.24
N ASN A 32 -5.54 -15.74 7.76
CA ASN A 32 -5.08 -16.99 7.17
C ASN A 32 -6.15 -18.08 7.38
N VAL A 33 -7.12 -18.14 6.47
CA VAL A 33 -8.19 -19.12 6.45
C VAL A 33 -8.10 -19.87 5.11
N PRO A 34 -8.31 -21.20 5.07
CA PRO A 34 -8.41 -21.93 3.82
C PRO A 34 -9.51 -21.33 2.93
N THR A 35 -9.22 -21.16 1.64
CA THR A 35 -10.19 -20.57 0.69
C THR A 35 -11.51 -21.34 0.68
N LEU A 36 -11.45 -22.66 0.87
CA LEU A 36 -12.61 -23.56 0.99
C LEU A 36 -13.59 -23.17 2.12
N ALA A 37 -13.11 -22.62 3.24
CA ALA A 37 -13.98 -22.28 4.37
C ALA A 37 -14.76 -20.97 4.17
N MET A 38 -14.40 -20.18 3.15
CA MET A 38 -15.09 -18.94 2.78
C MET A 38 -16.01 -19.10 1.55
N GLU A 39 -16.01 -20.27 0.90
CA GLU A 39 -16.81 -20.53 -0.30
C GLU A 39 -18.29 -20.82 0.04
N GLU A 40 -19.21 -20.37 -0.81
CA GLU A 40 -20.62 -20.74 -0.73
C GLU A 40 -20.81 -22.20 -1.17
N ILE A 41 -21.70 -22.94 -0.50
CA ILE A 41 -21.84 -24.39 -0.65
C ILE A 41 -22.47 -24.74 -2.02
N ALA A 42 -21.64 -24.89 -3.06
CA ALA A 42 -21.96 -25.66 -4.26
C ALA A 42 -20.98 -26.84 -4.36
N HIS A 43 -21.52 -28.05 -4.49
CA HIS A 43 -20.77 -29.29 -4.25
C HIS A 43 -20.06 -29.79 -5.52
N ILE A 44 -18.98 -29.12 -5.99
CA ILE A 44 -17.82 -29.69 -6.72
C ILE A 44 -16.72 -28.61 -6.73
N ALA A 45 -16.03 -28.36 -5.61
CA ALA A 45 -14.86 -27.49 -5.61
C ALA A 45 -13.75 -28.11 -4.77
N VAL A 46 -12.62 -28.40 -5.41
CA VAL A 46 -11.38 -28.84 -4.73
C VAL A 46 -10.34 -27.77 -5.01
N SER A 47 -10.07 -26.94 -4.01
CA SER A 47 -8.97 -25.98 -4.01
C SER A 47 -8.25 -26.06 -2.67
N ASP A 48 -6.96 -26.38 -2.69
CA ASP A 48 -6.07 -26.46 -1.52
C ASP A 48 -5.36 -25.12 -1.25
N ALA A 49 -5.81 -24.04 -1.89
CA ALA A 49 -5.19 -22.73 -1.78
C ALA A 49 -5.56 -22.03 -0.47
N VAL A 50 -4.59 -21.30 0.09
CA VAL A 50 -4.76 -20.39 1.22
C VAL A 50 -5.06 -18.98 0.69
N MET A 51 -5.88 -18.19 1.41
CA MET A 51 -6.27 -16.85 0.97
C MET A 51 -5.09 -15.85 0.93
N LEU A 52 -4.13 -15.99 1.84
CA LEU A 52 -2.91 -15.19 1.86
C LEU A 52 -1.87 -15.74 0.89
N ALA A 53 -1.18 -14.84 0.19
CA ALA A 53 -0.06 -15.22 -0.66
C ALA A 53 1.14 -15.68 0.18
N LEU A 54 1.98 -16.56 -0.38
CA LEU A 54 3.17 -17.06 0.32
C LEU A 54 4.14 -15.95 0.72
N GLU A 55 4.24 -14.87 -0.05
CA GLU A 55 5.05 -13.69 0.28
C GLU A 55 4.50 -12.92 1.50
N GLU A 56 3.19 -12.96 1.73
CA GLU A 56 2.54 -12.34 2.89
C GLU A 56 2.76 -13.17 4.16
N VAL A 57 2.85 -14.49 4.03
CA VAL A 57 3.19 -15.42 5.14
C VAL A 57 4.68 -15.40 5.44
N PHE A 58 5.53 -15.25 4.42
CA PHE A 58 6.98 -15.29 4.54
C PHE A 58 7.66 -14.14 3.80
N SER A 59 8.10 -13.15 4.57
CA SER A 59 8.96 -12.06 4.09
C SER A 59 10.45 -12.39 4.27
N GLY A 60 10.90 -13.46 3.61
CA GLY A 60 12.32 -13.77 3.54
C GLY A 60 13.07 -12.77 2.65
N LYS A 61 14.07 -12.08 3.20
CA LYS A 61 15.12 -11.50 2.34
C LYS A 61 15.82 -12.71 1.72
N GLY A 62 15.84 -12.83 0.38
CA GLY A 62 16.29 -14.03 -0.34
C GLY A 62 17.65 -14.59 0.10
N ASP A 63 18.69 -14.46 -0.73
CA ASP A 63 19.98 -15.09 -0.44
C ASP A 63 20.75 -14.28 0.64
N VAL A 64 20.49 -14.59 1.91
CA VAL A 64 21.18 -13.99 3.06
C VAL A 64 22.53 -14.67 3.25
N LYS A 65 23.54 -14.16 2.55
CA LYS A 65 24.93 -14.55 2.80
C LYS A 65 25.44 -13.95 4.09
N GLU A 66 26.07 -14.78 4.92
CA GLU A 66 26.77 -14.34 6.13
C GLU A 66 28.02 -13.49 5.77
N GLU A 67 28.47 -12.62 6.66
CA GLU A 67 29.61 -11.73 6.44
C GLU A 67 30.95 -12.46 6.25
N THR A 68 31.04 -13.69 6.79
CA THR A 68 32.16 -14.64 6.67
C THR A 68 32.28 -15.21 5.26
N GLU A 69 31.14 -15.43 4.59
CA GLU A 69 31.05 -15.98 3.24
C GLU A 69 31.12 -14.89 2.14
N LEU A 70 31.13 -13.61 2.54
CA LEU A 70 31.13 -12.50 1.60
C LEU A 70 32.50 -12.28 0.95
N THR A 71 32.55 -12.42 -0.37
CA THR A 71 33.70 -12.03 -1.18
C THR A 71 33.88 -10.50 -1.18
N GLN A 72 35.10 -10.02 -1.42
CA GLN A 72 35.40 -8.59 -1.50
C GLN A 72 34.52 -7.84 -2.53
N ALA A 73 34.29 -8.44 -3.70
CA ALA A 73 33.41 -7.87 -4.74
C ALA A 73 31.95 -7.72 -4.25
N ASP A 74 31.44 -8.67 -3.47
CA ASP A 74 30.10 -8.60 -2.88
C ASP A 74 30.01 -7.45 -1.85
N ARG A 75 31.07 -7.20 -1.08
CA ARG A 75 31.13 -6.09 -0.11
C ARG A 75 31.11 -4.73 -0.82
N GLU A 76 31.86 -4.59 -1.91
CA GLU A 76 31.89 -3.38 -2.72
C GLU A 76 30.53 -3.12 -3.38
N ARG A 77 29.89 -4.16 -3.94
CA ARG A 77 28.53 -4.10 -4.49
C ARG A 77 27.50 -3.69 -3.43
N LYS A 78 27.57 -4.27 -2.22
CA LYS A 78 26.70 -3.89 -1.09
C LYS A 78 26.88 -2.41 -0.75
N ARG A 79 28.11 -1.91 -0.61
CA ARG A 79 28.39 -0.49 -0.31
C ARG A 79 27.87 0.45 -1.39
N ALA A 80 28.08 0.12 -2.67
CA ALA A 80 27.58 0.91 -3.79
C ALA A 80 26.04 0.97 -3.78
N ASN A 81 25.36 -0.16 -3.55
CA ASN A 81 23.91 -0.21 -3.44
C ASN A 81 23.39 0.61 -2.25
N MET A 82 24.04 0.54 -1.09
CA MET A 82 23.67 1.36 0.07
C MET A 82 23.83 2.87 -0.23
N LYS A 83 24.92 3.26 -0.88
CA LYS A 83 25.14 4.66 -1.30
C LYS A 83 24.05 5.14 -2.27
N LYS A 84 23.66 4.32 -3.24
CA LYS A 84 22.58 4.62 -4.19
C LYS A 84 21.23 4.77 -3.49
N LYS A 85 20.87 3.82 -2.62
CA LYS A 85 19.62 3.86 -1.84
C LYS A 85 19.55 5.09 -0.94
N PHE A 86 20.65 5.43 -0.26
CA PHE A 86 20.73 6.62 0.58
C PHE A 86 20.53 7.91 -0.23
N LYS A 87 21.19 8.03 -1.39
CA LYS A 87 21.03 9.17 -2.28
C LYS A 87 19.58 9.31 -2.76
N ALA A 88 18.95 8.21 -3.21
CA ALA A 88 17.56 8.21 -3.64
C ALA A 88 16.59 8.65 -2.54
N LYS A 89 16.77 8.15 -1.32
CA LYS A 89 15.95 8.53 -0.16
C LYS A 89 16.15 10.00 0.23
N ALA A 90 17.37 10.53 0.10
CA ALA A 90 17.64 11.94 0.35
C ALA A 90 16.92 12.84 -0.66
N THR A 91 16.97 12.49 -1.95
CA THR A 91 16.29 13.24 -3.02
C THR A 91 14.76 13.19 -2.88
N GLU A 92 14.21 12.04 -2.49
CA GLU A 92 12.77 11.88 -2.25
C GLU A 92 12.31 12.74 -1.07
N ARG A 93 13.08 12.77 0.04
CA ARG A 93 12.78 13.60 1.20
C ARG A 93 12.83 15.10 0.88
N SER A 94 13.80 15.55 0.10
CA SER A 94 13.85 16.96 -0.33
C SER A 94 12.70 17.31 -1.27
N ALA A 95 12.34 16.42 -2.19
CA ALA A 95 11.21 16.65 -3.10
C ALA A 95 9.87 16.68 -2.34
N LYS A 96 9.68 15.79 -1.35
CA LYS A 96 8.48 15.80 -0.49
C LYS A 96 8.39 17.09 0.32
N ARG A 97 9.48 17.51 0.97
CA ARG A 97 9.52 18.79 1.71
C ARG A 97 9.22 20.00 0.82
N ALA A 98 9.71 20.01 -0.41
CA ALA A 98 9.40 21.06 -1.37
C ALA A 98 7.90 21.09 -1.72
N ARG A 99 7.30 19.93 -1.99
CA ARG A 99 5.85 19.81 -2.24
C ARG A 99 5.02 20.25 -1.03
N ASP A 100 5.38 19.80 0.17
CA ASP A 100 4.70 20.18 1.40
C ASP A 100 4.76 21.70 1.63
N ASN A 101 5.92 22.32 1.38
CA ASN A 101 6.07 23.78 1.46
C ASN A 101 5.23 24.51 0.39
N THR A 102 5.15 24.00 -0.85
CA THR A 102 4.29 24.60 -1.88
C THR A 102 2.81 24.48 -1.53
N LEU A 103 2.39 23.39 -0.91
CA LEU A 103 1.01 23.21 -0.44
C LEU A 103 0.66 24.13 0.73
N LEU A 104 1.60 24.39 1.64
CA LEU A 104 1.40 25.35 2.73
C LEU A 104 1.22 26.77 2.20
N ASN A 105 2.12 27.22 1.32
CA ASN A 105 2.04 28.57 0.75
C ASN A 105 0.73 28.81 -0.04
N HIS A 106 0.20 27.80 -0.73
CA HIS A 106 -1.05 27.95 -1.49
C HIS A 106 -2.32 28.00 -0.63
N ASN A 107 -2.23 27.60 0.65
CA ASN A 107 -3.34 27.71 1.60
C ASN A 107 -3.35 29.09 2.27
N ASP A 108 -2.19 29.70 2.50
CA ASP A 108 -2.08 31.04 3.10
C ASP A 108 -2.61 32.14 2.14
N ASP A 109 -2.47 31.96 0.82
CA ASP A 109 -2.97 32.90 -0.20
C ASP A 109 -4.51 32.84 -0.42
N LYS A 110 -5.25 31.97 0.29
CA LYS A 110 -6.72 31.80 0.16
C LYS A 110 -7.51 32.30 1.37
N GLU A 111 -6.86 32.82 2.39
CA GLU A 111 -7.52 33.36 3.59
C GLU A 111 -7.59 34.91 3.64
N GLU A 112 -7.24 35.62 2.56
CA GLU A 112 -7.55 37.06 2.39
C GLU A 112 -8.72 37.33 1.43
#